data_AF-A0A674K115-F1
#
_entry.id   AF-A0A674K115-F1
#
_cell.length_a   1.000
_cell.length_b   1.000
_cell.length_c   1.000
_cell.angle_alpha   90.00
_cell.angle_beta   90.00
_cell.angle_gamma   90.00
#
_symmetry.space_group_name_H-M   'P 1'
#
loop_
_entity.id
_entity.type
_entity.pdbx_description
1 polymer ?
#
loop_
_entity_poly.entity_id
_entity_poly.type
_entity_poly.pdbx_seq_one_letter_code
_entity_poly.pdbx_strand_id
1 'polypeptide(L)' 'PPDPSAASLREELTSTSVEHIIVNPNAAYDKFKDKRVGTKGLDFSDRISKAKRTGYESGEFEIVSNRPGSVAVPL' A
#
# COMPACT_ATOMS: atom_id res chain seq x y z
N PRO A 1 -38.24 19.42 -2.75
CA PRO A 1 -37.01 19.75 -3.52
C PRO A 1 -35.85 18.84 -3.08
N PRO A 2 -35.06 18.28 -4.00
CA PRO A 2 -33.84 17.57 -3.64
C PRO A 2 -32.87 18.53 -2.92
N ASP A 3 -32.14 18.00 -1.93
CA ASP A 3 -31.12 18.75 -1.20
C ASP A 3 -30.00 19.18 -2.17
N PRO A 4 -29.66 20.48 -2.26
CA PRO A 4 -28.59 20.95 -3.15
C PRO A 4 -27.23 20.32 -2.86
N SER A 5 -26.96 19.90 -1.61
CA SER A 5 -25.72 19.21 -1.25
C SER A 5 -25.63 17.80 -1.84
N ALA A 6 -26.76 17.09 -1.94
CA ALA A 6 -26.83 15.74 -2.50
C ALA A 6 -26.75 15.74 -4.04
N ALA A 7 -27.17 16.82 -4.70
CA ALA A 7 -27.06 16.98 -6.14
C ALA A 7 -25.59 17.13 -6.58
N SER A 8 -24.80 17.94 -5.87
CA SER A 8 -23.38 18.15 -6.15
C SER A 8 -22.55 16.87 -6.03
N LEU A 9 -22.79 16.07 -4.97
CA LEU A 9 -22.09 14.80 -4.76
C LEU A 9 -22.38 13.79 -5.88
N ARG A 10 -23.59 13.80 -6.44
CA ARG A 10 -23.96 12.90 -7.55
C ARG A 10 -23.26 13.28 -8.86
N GLU A 11 -23.08 14.56 -9.13
CA GLU A 11 -22.36 15.05 -10.31
C GLU A 11 -20.86 14.67 -10.27
N GLU A 12 -20.22 14.83 -9.11
CA GLU A 12 -18.83 14.40 -8.91
C GLU A 12 -18.66 12.87 -9.06
N LEU A 13 -19.63 12.09 -8.57
CA LEU A 13 -19.65 10.62 -8.67
C LEU A 13 -20.16 10.08 -10.03
N THR A 14 -20.47 10.93 -11.00
CA THR A 14 -20.89 10.49 -12.34
C THR A 14 -20.09 11.15 -13.45
N SER A 15 -18.97 11.78 -13.07
CA SER A 15 -18.07 12.47 -13.98
C SER A 15 -17.44 11.50 -14.99
N THR A 16 -17.40 11.89 -16.26
CA THR A 16 -16.85 11.07 -17.35
C THR A 16 -15.32 10.91 -17.30
N SER A 17 -14.65 11.71 -16.47
CA SER A 17 -13.19 11.68 -16.26
C SER A 17 -12.77 10.85 -15.04
N VAL A 18 -13.72 10.28 -14.30
CA VAL A 18 -13.46 9.51 -13.07
C VAL A 18 -13.93 8.08 -13.25
N GLU A 19 -13.04 7.13 -12.96
CA GLU A 19 -13.35 5.70 -12.97
C GLU A 19 -13.80 5.21 -11.59
N HIS A 20 -14.87 4.43 -11.56
CA HIS A 20 -15.42 3.88 -10.33
C HIS A 20 -14.96 2.43 -10.17
N ILE A 21 -13.93 2.22 -9.35
CA ILE A 21 -13.40 0.89 -9.08
C ILE A 21 -14.25 0.22 -7.99
N ILE A 22 -14.90 -0.89 -8.33
CA ILE A 22 -15.64 -1.70 -7.37
C ILE A 22 -14.64 -2.42 -6.47
N VAL A 23 -14.60 -2.05 -5.18
CA VAL A 23 -13.83 -2.77 -4.18
C VAL A 23 -14.67 -3.91 -3.64
N ASN A 24 -14.25 -5.15 -3.89
CA ASN A 24 -14.78 -6.31 -3.20
C ASN A 24 -14.01 -6.49 -1.88
N PRO A 25 -14.62 -6.26 -0.70
CA PRO A 25 -13.90 -6.32 0.57
C PRO A 25 -13.34 -7.70 0.88
N ASN A 26 -14.08 -8.75 0.53
CA ASN A 26 -13.68 -10.14 0.80
C ASN A 26 -12.48 -10.53 -0.06
N ALA A 27 -12.55 -10.24 -1.37
CA ALA A 27 -11.43 -10.51 -2.27
C ALA A 27 -10.20 -9.65 -1.95
N ALA A 28 -10.40 -8.39 -1.54
CA ALA A 28 -9.33 -7.52 -1.10
C ALA A 28 -8.67 -8.07 0.17
N TYR A 29 -9.47 -8.49 1.16
CA TYR A 29 -8.95 -9.12 2.37
C TYR A 29 -8.12 -10.36 2.05
N ASP A 30 -8.66 -11.29 1.26
CA ASP A 30 -7.95 -12.51 0.88
C ASP A 30 -6.64 -12.24 0.13
N LYS A 31 -6.55 -11.14 -0.61
CA LYS A 31 -5.33 -10.73 -1.33
C LYS A 31 -4.21 -10.28 -0.41
N PHE A 32 -4.53 -9.77 0.78
CA PHE A 32 -3.56 -9.19 1.72
C PHE A 32 -3.42 -9.96 3.04
N LYS A 33 -4.34 -10.88 3.39
CA LYS A 33 -4.38 -11.56 4.70
C LYS A 33 -3.09 -12.29 5.07
N ASP A 34 -2.37 -12.82 4.08
CA ASP A 34 -1.12 -13.57 4.29
C ASP A 34 0.12 -12.66 4.19
N LYS A 35 -0.04 -11.42 3.73
CA LYS A 35 1.06 -10.44 3.63
C LYS A 35 1.31 -9.80 4.98
N ARG A 36 2.56 -9.74 5.40
CA ARG A 36 2.99 -9.16 6.68
C ARG A 36 3.84 -7.92 6.45
N VAL A 37 3.78 -6.99 7.41
CA VAL A 37 4.55 -5.75 7.39
C VAL A 37 5.43 -5.72 8.63
N GLY A 38 6.74 -5.55 8.44
CA GLY A 38 7.69 -5.36 9.52
C GLY A 38 7.62 -3.93 10.08
N THR A 39 7.62 -3.78 11.40
CA THR A 39 7.47 -2.47 12.08
C THR A 39 8.65 -2.10 12.98
N LYS A 40 9.71 -2.90 12.96
CA LYS A 40 10.89 -2.67 13.82
C LYS A 40 11.65 -1.42 13.35
N GLY A 41 12.00 -0.54 14.28
CA GLY A 41 12.80 0.66 13.97
C GLY A 41 12.06 1.74 13.17
N LEU A 42 10.73 1.63 13.06
CA LEU A 42 9.91 2.52 12.26
C LEU A 42 9.71 3.88 12.94
N ASP A 43 10.21 4.94 12.31
CA ASP A 43 9.99 6.33 12.73
C ASP A 43 9.39 7.13 11.56
N PHE A 44 8.17 7.64 11.73
CA PHE A 44 7.51 8.50 10.73
C PHE A 44 7.64 9.99 11.05
N SER A 45 8.19 10.35 12.21
CA SER A 45 8.31 11.75 12.62
C SER A 45 9.44 12.46 11.87
N ASP A 46 9.35 13.79 11.75
CA ASP A 46 10.34 14.62 11.05
C ASP A 46 11.70 14.74 11.77
N ARG A 47 11.97 13.87 12.75
CA ARG A 47 13.25 13.79 13.42
C ARG A 47 14.34 13.39 12.42
N ILE A 48 15.36 14.24 12.34
CA ILE A 48 16.54 13.97 11.51
C ILE A 48 17.39 12.94 12.25
N SER A 49 17.42 11.71 11.73
CA SER A 49 18.30 10.63 12.20
C SER A 49 19.25 10.20 11.09
N LYS A 50 20.33 9.48 11.44
CA LYS A 50 21.34 9.00 10.48
C LYS A 50 20.87 7.79 9.65
N ALA A 51 19.80 7.12 10.05
CA ALA A 51 19.28 5.93 9.38
C ALA A 51 18.26 6.30 8.30
N LYS A 52 18.22 5.53 7.20
CA LYS A 52 17.34 5.78 6.06
C LYS A 52 15.88 5.53 6.48
N ARG A 53 15.07 6.60 6.58
CA ARG A 53 13.70 6.57 7.10
C ARG A 53 12.68 6.11 6.04
N THR A 54 12.93 4.97 5.39
CA THR A 54 12.07 4.50 4.28
C THR A 54 10.90 3.68 4.82
N GLY A 55 9.98 4.31 5.57
CA GLY A 55 8.73 3.69 6.02
C GLY A 55 8.91 2.24 6.52
N TYR A 56 7.97 1.36 6.15
CA TYR A 56 8.08 -0.07 6.45
C TYR A 56 9.25 -0.70 5.69
N GLU A 57 10.23 -1.23 6.42
CA GLU A 57 11.32 -1.99 5.82
C GLU A 57 10.82 -3.38 5.41
N SER A 58 11.18 -3.78 4.18
CA SER A 58 11.02 -5.16 3.73
C SER A 58 12.03 -6.03 4.49
N GLY A 59 11.64 -7.26 4.83
CA GLY A 59 12.45 -8.16 5.67
C GLY A 59 13.87 -8.39 5.15
N GLU A 60 14.71 -9.03 5.96
CA GLU A 60 16.04 -9.43 5.52
C GLU A 60 15.91 -10.53 4.46
N PHE A 61 16.60 -10.38 3.32
CA PHE A 61 16.67 -11.39 2.27
C PHE A 61 18.09 -11.91 2.19
N GLU A 62 18.27 -13.22 2.09
CA GLU A 62 19.55 -13.80 1.71
C GLU A 62 19.59 -13.99 0.19
N ILE A 63 20.69 -13.56 -0.43
CA ILE A 63 20.96 -13.89 -1.83
C ILE A 63 21.55 -15.30 -1.84
N VAL A 64 20.77 -16.27 -2.31
CA VAL A 64 21.27 -17.63 -2.50
C VAL A 64 22.19 -17.65 -3.72
N SER A 65 23.49 -17.50 -3.45
CA SER A 65 24.62 -17.63 -4.39
C SER A 65 24.83 -16.48 -5.40
N ASN A 66 26.07 -15.98 -5.52
CA ASN A 66 26.48 -14.92 -6.46
C ASN A 66 26.67 -15.45 -7.90
N ARG A 67 25.61 -15.97 -8.54
CA ARG A 67 25.61 -16.38 -9.96
C ARG A 67 24.54 -15.59 -10.72
N PRO A 68 24.79 -15.16 -11.98
CA PRO A 68 23.72 -14.62 -12.82
C PRO A 68 22.53 -15.59 -12.88
N GLY A 69 21.37 -15.13 -12.40
CA GLY A 69 20.15 -15.94 -12.23
C GLY A 69 19.77 -16.28 -10.78
N SER A 70 20.50 -15.80 -9.78
CA SER A 70 20.18 -16.01 -8.36
C SER A 70 18.88 -15.31 -7.94
N VAL A 71 18.01 -16.03 -7.24
CA VAL A 71 16.77 -15.52 -6.64
C VAL A 71 17.01 -15.11 -5.19
N ALA A 72 16.47 -13.96 -4.78
CA ALA A 72 16.46 -13.55 -3.39
C ALA A 72 15.43 -14.38 -2.63
N VAL A 73 15.82 -14.97 -1.49
CA VAL A 73 14.90 -15.68 -0.60
C VAL A 73 14.76 -14.88 0.70
N PRO A 74 13.54 -14.77 1.26
CA PRO A 74 13.36 -14.19 2.58
C PRO A 74 14.10 -15.04 3.63
N LEU A 75 14.76 -14.39 4.59
CA LEU A 75 15.30 -15.05 5.80
C LEU A 75 14.18 -15.58 6.71
#